data_AF-A0AAU8DHD2-F1
#
_entry.id   AF-A0AAU8DHD2-F1
#
_cell.length_a   1.000
_cell.length_b   1.000
_cell.length_c   1.000
_cell.angle_alpha   90.00
_cell.angle_beta   90.00
_cell.angle_gamma   90.00
#
_symmetry.space_group_name_H-M   'P 1'
#
loop_
_entity.id
_entity.type
_entity.pdbx_description
1 polymer ?
#
loop_
_entity_poly.entity_id
_entity_poly.type
_entity_poly.pdbx_seq_one_letter_code
_entity_poly.pdbx_strand_id
1 'polypeptide(L)'
;MAECVFCGDIAGTAIKVPYGYLPAVGDRYHDSDVLVDLPSCVECSEILSEVSFGSIEGASRYLSSVYRETYHHWLGDMLWTSQELRELGYNLSSTIEQSYRVQLEVKARVDHCENVGILGPAIPDEILDDINYALSLLGAGPGRSPK
;
A
#
# COMPACT_ATOMS: atom_id res chain seq x y z
N MET A 1 4.50 -11.35 -9.42
CA MET A 1 3.55 -10.24 -9.63
C MET A 1 3.82 -9.29 -8.47
N ALA A 2 4.03 -8.00 -8.72
CA ALA A 2 4.38 -7.07 -7.65
C ALA A 2 3.14 -6.80 -6.76
N GLU A 3 3.38 -6.50 -5.50
CA GLU A 3 2.35 -6.08 -4.55
C GLU A 3 2.28 -4.56 -4.49
N CYS A 4 1.09 -4.03 -4.22
CA CYS A 4 0.84 -2.62 -4.00
C CYS A 4 1.58 -2.18 -2.74
N VAL A 5 2.42 -1.15 -2.89
CA VAL A 5 3.24 -0.61 -1.78
C VAL A 5 2.40 -0.10 -0.61
N PHE A 6 1.14 0.25 -0.84
CA PHE A 6 0.28 0.84 0.18
C PHE A 6 -0.62 -0.18 0.88
N CYS A 7 -1.26 -1.08 0.13
CA CYS A 7 -2.28 -1.97 0.68
C CYS A 7 -1.99 -3.48 0.53
N GLY A 8 -0.85 -3.84 -0.07
CA GLY A 8 -0.44 -5.24 -0.25
C GLY A 8 -1.24 -6.04 -1.27
N ASP A 9 -2.24 -5.44 -1.92
CA ASP A 9 -3.00 -6.10 -3.00
C ASP A 9 -2.17 -6.19 -4.29
N ILE A 10 -2.65 -6.93 -5.28
CA ILE A 10 -1.98 -7.10 -6.57
C ILE A 10 -1.77 -5.74 -7.24
N ALA A 11 -0.51 -5.42 -7.56
CA ALA A 11 -0.21 -4.22 -8.31
C ALA A 11 -0.70 -4.38 -9.77
N GLY A 12 -1.49 -3.40 -10.21
CA GLY A 12 -2.02 -3.31 -11.58
C GLY A 12 -1.61 -2.01 -12.29
N THR A 13 -0.99 -1.09 -11.56
CA THR A 13 -0.54 0.22 -12.05
C THR A 13 0.70 0.68 -11.27
N ALA A 14 1.16 1.90 -11.54
CA ALA A 14 2.22 2.56 -10.78
C ALA A 14 1.77 3.96 -10.36
N ILE A 15 2.26 4.42 -9.20
CA ILE A 15 2.08 5.79 -8.74
C ILE A 15 3.43 6.50 -8.72
N LYS A 16 3.47 7.74 -9.20
CA LYS A 16 4.65 8.59 -9.16
C LYS A 16 4.74 9.27 -7.80
N VAL A 17 5.86 9.07 -7.11
CA VAL A 17 6.16 9.79 -5.88
C VAL A 17 7.53 10.47 -5.98
N PRO A 18 7.74 11.60 -5.29
CA PRO A 18 9.07 12.17 -5.14
C PRO A 18 10.03 11.17 -4.52
N TYR A 19 11.27 11.14 -5.01
CA TYR A 19 12.32 10.26 -4.50
C TYR A 19 12.59 10.48 -3.01
N GLY A 20 12.49 11.73 -2.56
CA GLY A 20 12.60 12.09 -1.14
C GLY A 20 11.53 11.47 -0.23
N TYR A 21 10.48 10.85 -0.78
CA TYR A 21 9.44 10.17 0.02
C TYR A 21 9.77 8.72 0.30
N LEU A 22 10.85 8.17 -0.27
CA LEU A 22 11.26 6.80 0.02
C LEU A 22 11.92 6.70 1.41
N PRO A 23 11.65 5.61 2.16
CA PRO A 23 12.34 5.32 3.40
C PRO A 23 13.86 5.31 3.21
N ALA A 24 14.60 5.77 4.23
CA ALA A 24 16.06 5.91 4.23
C ALA A 24 16.66 6.91 3.22
N VAL A 25 15.85 7.53 2.36
CA VAL A 25 16.28 8.53 1.37
C VAL A 25 15.94 9.96 1.81
N GLY A 26 14.77 10.15 2.42
CA GLY A 26 14.16 11.46 2.63
C GLY A 26 15.02 12.49 3.34
N ASP A 27 15.91 12.07 4.24
CA ASP A 27 16.83 12.99 4.94
C ASP A 27 17.93 13.57 4.04
N ARG A 28 18.27 12.89 2.93
CA ARG A 28 19.36 13.28 2.04
C ARG A 28 18.90 14.02 0.79
N TYR A 29 17.64 13.81 0.38
CA TYR A 29 17.12 14.26 -0.92
C TYR A 29 15.67 14.76 -0.84
N HIS A 30 15.28 15.39 0.27
CA HIS A 30 13.91 15.87 0.50
C HIS A 30 13.35 16.74 -0.64
N ASP A 31 14.19 17.58 -1.24
CA ASP A 31 13.84 18.50 -2.35
C ASP A 31 14.17 17.94 -3.74
N SER A 32 14.30 16.62 -3.88
CA SER A 32 14.58 16.02 -5.19
C SER A 32 13.32 16.03 -6.07
N ASP A 33 13.41 16.71 -7.21
CA ASP A 33 12.40 16.65 -8.29
C ASP A 33 12.37 15.30 -9.02
N VAL A 34 13.20 14.33 -8.62
CA VAL A 34 13.23 13.00 -9.21
C VAL A 34 11.97 12.26 -8.79
N LEU A 35 11.15 11.87 -9.76
CA LEU A 35 9.98 11.03 -9.54
C LEU A 35 10.36 9.56 -9.72
N VAL A 36 9.87 8.73 -8.82
CA VAL A 36 9.99 7.27 -8.88
C VAL A 36 8.62 6.65 -9.04
N ASP A 37 8.53 5.62 -9.86
CA ASP A 37 7.32 4.82 -10.06
C ASP A 37 7.28 3.71 -9.00
N LEU A 38 6.26 3.73 -8.15
CA LEU A 38 6.03 2.68 -7.15
C LEU A 38 4.86 1.79 -7.56
N PRO A 39 4.97 0.46 -7.37
CA PRO A 39 3.88 -0.45 -7.70
C PRO A 39 2.65 -0.16 -6.84
N SER A 40 1.49 -0.06 -7.49
CA SER A 40 0.23 0.28 -6.84
C SER A 40 -0.92 -0.52 -7.45
N CYS A 41 -1.96 -0.82 -6.67
CA CYS A 41 -3.21 -1.30 -7.23
C CYS A 41 -4.02 -0.14 -7.81
N VAL A 42 -4.95 -0.44 -8.71
CA VAL A 42 -5.76 0.59 -9.41
C VAL A 42 -6.51 1.47 -8.41
N GLU A 43 -7.14 0.85 -7.41
CA GLU A 43 -7.91 1.56 -6.39
C GLU A 43 -7.07 2.53 -5.55
N CYS A 44 -5.89 2.11 -5.05
CA CYS A 44 -5.00 3.03 -4.32
C CYS A 44 -4.56 4.20 -5.20
N SER A 45 -4.20 3.92 -6.45
CA SER A 45 -3.76 4.96 -7.39
C SER A 45 -4.87 5.97 -7.69
N GLU A 46 -6.12 5.52 -7.84
CA GLU A 46 -7.27 6.38 -8.08
C GLU A 46 -7.56 7.26 -6.87
N ILE A 47 -7.65 6.67 -5.67
CA ILE A 47 -7.90 7.42 -4.42
C ILE A 47 -6.82 8.47 -4.17
N LEU A 48 -5.55 8.11 -4.38
CA LEU A 48 -4.43 9.03 -4.14
C LEU A 48 -4.27 10.10 -5.23
N SER A 49 -4.87 9.93 -6.42
CA SER A 49 -4.76 10.91 -7.50
C SER A 49 -5.46 12.24 -7.19
N GLU A 50 -6.41 12.23 -6.26
CA GLU A 50 -7.20 13.39 -5.85
C GLU A 50 -6.63 14.09 -4.60
N VAL A 51 -5.55 13.57 -4.02
CA VAL A 51 -5.06 13.99 -2.70
C VAL A 51 -3.57 14.30 -2.76
N SER A 52 -3.18 15.44 -2.22
CA SER A 52 -1.78 15.74 -1.96
C SER A 52 -1.33 15.10 -0.65
N PHE A 53 -0.31 14.25 -0.73
CA PHE A 53 0.32 13.64 0.44
C PHE A 53 1.81 14.00 0.48
N GLY A 54 2.35 14.13 1.70
CA GLY A 54 3.74 14.54 1.93
C GLY A 54 4.71 13.39 2.17
N SER A 55 4.21 12.16 2.27
CA SER A 55 5.04 10.95 2.47
C SER A 55 4.22 9.69 2.15
N ILE A 56 4.91 8.56 1.96
CA ILE A 56 4.24 7.27 1.71
C ILE A 56 3.47 6.79 2.94
N GLU A 57 4.00 7.04 4.14
CA GLU A 57 3.32 6.72 5.40
C GLU A 57 2.04 7.56 5.54
N GLY A 58 2.10 8.83 5.19
CA GLY A 58 0.94 9.74 5.18
C GLY A 58 -0.15 9.26 4.22
N ALA A 59 0.25 8.90 2.99
CA ALA A 59 -0.65 8.32 1.99
C ALA A 59 -1.29 7.01 2.48
N SER A 60 -0.50 6.13 3.12
CA SER A 60 -0.99 4.84 3.62
C SER A 60 -1.96 4.99 4.80
N ARG A 61 -1.71 5.94 5.71
CA ARG A 61 -2.67 6.30 6.77
C ARG A 61 -3.98 6.83 6.21
N TYR A 62 -3.89 7.70 5.19
CA TYR A 62 -5.07 8.19 4.50
C TYR A 62 -5.86 7.04 3.86
N LEU A 63 -5.20 6.15 3.11
CA LEU A 63 -5.83 4.97 2.52
C LEU A 63 -6.47 4.04 3.57
N SER A 64 -5.80 3.79 4.70
CA SER A 64 -6.39 3.03 5.80
C SER A 64 -7.71 3.65 6.26
N SER A 65 -7.76 4.98 6.43
CA SER A 65 -8.98 5.68 6.83
C SER A 65 -10.10 5.54 5.79
N VAL A 66 -9.78 5.69 4.50
CA VAL A 66 -10.72 5.54 3.38
C VAL A 66 -11.25 4.11 3.31
N TYR A 67 -10.39 3.10 3.46
CA TYR A 67 -10.79 1.70 3.45
C TYR A 67 -11.64 1.33 4.67
N ARG A 68 -11.35 1.87 5.85
CA ARG A 68 -12.19 1.68 7.03
C ARG A 68 -13.60 2.23 6.83
N GLU A 69 -13.71 3.40 6.19
CA GLU A 69 -15.01 4.00 5.88
C GLU A 69 -15.76 3.22 4.78
N THR A 70 -15.08 2.95 3.66
CA THR A 70 -15.64 2.28 2.48
C THR A 70 -16.08 0.85 2.80
N TYR A 71 -15.23 0.10 3.52
CA TYR A 71 -15.45 -1.31 3.83
C TYR A 71 -15.94 -1.55 5.25
N HIS A 72 -16.48 -0.54 5.93
CA HIS A 72 -16.95 -0.65 7.33
C HIS A 72 -17.89 -1.85 7.55
N HIS A 73 -18.72 -2.17 6.56
CA HIS A 73 -19.67 -3.28 6.60
C HIS A 73 -19.00 -4.67 6.54
N TRP A 74 -17.86 -4.79 5.87
CA TRP A 74 -17.06 -6.03 5.85
C TRP A 74 -16.14 -6.14 7.07
N LEU A 75 -15.75 -5.01 7.65
CA LEU A 75 -14.89 -4.96 8.84
C LEU A 75 -15.65 -5.25 10.14
N GLY A 76 -16.99 -5.30 10.10
CA GLY A 76 -17.81 -5.72 11.24
C GLY A 76 -17.72 -7.22 11.53
N ASP A 77 -17.87 -7.61 12.79
CA ASP A 77 -17.84 -9.02 13.20
C ASP A 77 -19.05 -9.79 12.63
N MET A 78 -18.83 -10.60 11.58
CA MET A 78 -19.77 -11.64 11.19
C MET A 78 -19.38 -12.94 11.89
N LEU A 79 -20.00 -13.20 13.03
CA LEU A 79 -19.80 -14.43 13.79
C LEU A 79 -20.76 -15.51 13.28
N TRP A 80 -20.31 -16.31 12.31
CA TRP A 80 -20.97 -17.55 11.94
C TRP A 80 -20.13 -18.73 12.38
N THR A 81 -20.72 -19.60 13.19
CA THR A 81 -20.09 -20.87 13.56
C THR A 81 -20.18 -21.85 12.39
N SER A 82 -19.20 -22.75 12.29
CA SER A 82 -19.23 -23.88 11.33
C SER A 82 -20.42 -24.83 11.54
N GLN A 83 -21.15 -24.71 12.64
CA GLN A 83 -22.41 -25.43 12.84
C GLN A 83 -23.58 -24.71 12.17
N GLU A 84 -23.72 -23.41 12.36
CA GLU A 84 -24.75 -22.58 11.70
C GLU A 84 -24.61 -22.63 10.17
N LEU A 85 -23.38 -22.64 9.66
CA LEU A 85 -23.09 -22.79 8.23
C LEU A 85 -23.55 -24.12 7.63
N ARG A 86 -23.55 -25.21 8.42
CA ARG A 86 -23.99 -26.54 7.97
C ARG A 86 -25.50 -26.70 8.00
N GLU A 87 -26.17 -25.94 8.86
CA GLU A 87 -27.64 -25.90 8.98
C GLU A 87 -28.28 -25.04 7.88
N LEU A 88 -27.53 -24.08 7.34
CA LEU A 88 -27.91 -23.28 6.19
C LEU A 88 -27.62 -24.07 4.91
N GLY A 89 -28.65 -24.35 4.10
CA GLY A 89 -28.50 -25.15 2.88
C GLY A 89 -27.38 -24.66 1.94
N TYR A 90 -26.90 -25.54 1.06
CA TYR A 90 -25.67 -25.41 0.27
C TYR A 90 -25.43 -24.05 -0.44
N ASN A 91 -26.48 -23.40 -0.96
CA ASN A 91 -26.33 -22.12 -1.65
C ASN A 91 -26.04 -20.97 -0.68
N LEU A 92 -26.58 -21.04 0.54
CA LEU A 92 -26.38 -20.02 1.54
C LEU A 92 -25.00 -20.16 2.20
N SER A 93 -24.51 -21.38 2.40
CA SER A 93 -23.16 -21.63 2.91
C SER A 93 -22.09 -21.07 1.98
N SER A 94 -22.21 -21.28 0.66
CA SER A 94 -21.26 -20.70 -0.32
C SER A 94 -21.25 -19.17 -0.32
N THR A 95 -22.42 -18.54 -0.11
CA THR A 95 -22.52 -17.07 -0.04
C THR A 95 -21.81 -16.54 1.21
N ILE A 96 -21.97 -17.21 2.34
CA ILE A 96 -21.32 -16.81 3.60
C ILE A 96 -19.81 -17.06 3.54
N GLU A 97 -19.36 -18.17 2.95
CA GLU A 97 -17.93 -18.43 2.74
C GLU A 97 -17.28 -17.35 1.86
N GLN A 98 -17.96 -16.93 0.78
CA GLN A 98 -17.47 -15.85 -0.07
C GLN A 98 -17.42 -14.52 0.69
N SER A 99 -18.46 -14.20 1.45
CA SER A 99 -18.53 -13.02 2.34
C SER A 99 -17.36 -13.00 3.33
N TYR A 100 -17.05 -14.15 3.93
CA TYR A 100 -15.94 -14.29 4.88
C TYR A 100 -14.57 -14.10 4.22
N ARG A 101 -14.38 -14.63 3.01
CA ARG A 101 -13.14 -14.41 2.24
C ARG A 101 -12.92 -12.93 1.93
N VAL A 102 -13.95 -12.25 1.45
CA VAL A 102 -13.89 -10.80 1.17
C VAL A 102 -13.56 -10.03 2.45
N GLN A 103 -14.16 -10.40 3.58
CA GLN A 103 -13.82 -9.80 4.87
C GLN A 103 -12.34 -9.98 5.25
N LEU A 104 -11.78 -11.18 5.08
CA LEU A 104 -10.37 -11.44 5.36
C LEU A 104 -9.45 -10.63 4.44
N GLU A 105 -9.77 -10.55 3.15
CA GLU A 105 -9.02 -9.77 2.16
C GLU A 105 -9.03 -8.28 2.50
N VAL A 106 -10.22 -7.71 2.76
CA VAL A 106 -10.36 -6.31 3.18
C VAL A 106 -9.57 -6.03 4.46
N LYS A 107 -9.65 -6.92 5.45
CA LYS A 107 -8.92 -6.77 6.71
C LYS A 107 -7.42 -6.77 6.46
N ALA A 108 -6.91 -7.70 5.66
CA ALA A 108 -5.50 -7.76 5.31
C ALA A 108 -5.02 -6.47 4.63
N ARG A 109 -5.83 -5.88 3.73
CA ARG A 109 -5.52 -4.61 3.07
C ARG A 109 -5.43 -3.45 4.04
N VAL A 110 -6.40 -3.32 4.95
CA VAL A 110 -6.41 -2.27 6.00
C VAL A 110 -5.21 -2.43 6.93
N ASP A 111 -4.96 -3.65 7.42
CA ASP A 111 -3.84 -3.95 8.31
C ASP A 111 -2.50 -3.64 7.62
N HIS A 112 -2.37 -3.93 6.32
CA HIS A 112 -1.18 -3.58 5.54
C HIS A 112 -0.98 -2.07 5.44
N CYS A 113 -2.02 -1.30 5.10
CA CYS A 113 -1.97 0.16 5.07
C CYS A 113 -1.52 0.74 6.43
N GLU A 114 -2.01 0.18 7.54
CA GLU A 114 -1.61 0.61 8.88
C GLU A 114 -0.16 0.28 9.18
N ASN A 115 0.29 -0.92 8.83
CA ASN A 115 1.69 -1.32 8.98
C ASN A 115 2.61 -0.40 8.21
N VAL A 116 2.30 -0.10 6.94
CA VAL A 116 3.07 0.85 6.12
C VAL A 116 3.02 2.25 6.70
N GLY A 117 1.86 2.67 7.23
CA GLY A 117 1.70 3.95 7.91
C GLY A 117 2.53 4.10 9.19
N ILE A 118 2.99 3.01 9.79
CA ILE A 118 3.78 2.99 11.04
C ILE A 118 5.27 2.73 10.76
N LEU A 119 5.56 1.74 9.91
CA LEU A 119 6.91 1.21 9.67
C LEU A 119 7.54 1.71 8.37
N GLY A 120 6.75 2.32 7.49
CA GLY A 120 7.14 2.61 6.11
C GLY A 120 6.93 1.40 5.18
N PRO A 121 6.94 1.63 3.85
CA PRO A 121 6.77 0.57 2.87
C PRO A 121 7.98 -0.36 2.80
N ALA A 122 7.72 -1.65 2.59
CA ALA A 122 8.75 -2.58 2.13
C ALA A 122 8.97 -2.37 0.63
N ILE A 123 10.02 -1.64 0.26
CA ILE A 123 10.37 -1.43 -1.14
C ILE A 123 11.21 -2.62 -1.62
N PRO A 124 10.86 -3.28 -2.75
CA PRO A 124 11.67 -4.32 -3.35
C PRO A 124 13.10 -3.84 -3.67
N ASP A 125 14.10 -4.68 -3.41
CA ASP A 125 15.52 -4.36 -3.65
C ASP A 125 15.79 -3.97 -5.12
N GLU A 126 15.09 -4.60 -6.07
CA GLU A 126 15.20 -4.29 -7.51
C GLU A 126 14.87 -2.82 -7.82
N ILE A 127 13.84 -2.27 -7.15
CA ILE A 127 13.45 -0.87 -7.31
C ILE A 127 14.53 0.03 -6.68
N LEU A 128 15.07 -0.36 -5.52
CA LEU A 128 16.16 0.39 -4.89
C LEU A 128 17.41 0.43 -5.77
N ASP A 129 17.74 -0.67 -6.44
CA ASP A 129 18.88 -0.76 -7.35
C ASP A 129 18.70 0.13 -8.59
N ASP A 130 17.53 0.09 -9.22
CA ASP A 130 17.19 0.95 -10.36
C ASP A 130 17.28 2.43 -10.00
N ILE A 131 16.80 2.79 -8.81
CA ILE A 131 16.86 4.17 -8.34
C ILE A 131 18.30 4.59 -8.04
N ASN A 132 19.07 3.75 -7.35
CA ASN A 132 20.49 4.02 -7.06
C ASN A 132 21.29 4.19 -8.35
N TYR A 133 21.01 3.37 -9.37
CA TYR A 133 21.60 3.49 -10.68
C TYR A 133 21.23 4.82 -11.35
N ALA A 134 19.95 5.20 -11.36
CA ALA A 134 19.49 6.47 -11.94
C ALA A 134 20.17 7.68 -11.28
N LEU A 135 20.33 7.68 -9.96
CA LEU A 135 21.01 8.75 -9.23
C LEU A 135 22.50 8.83 -9.53
N SER A 136 23.15 7.67 -9.70
CA SER A 136 24.56 7.61 -10.08
C SER A 136 24.82 8.27 -11.45
N LEU A 137 23.86 8.12 -12.39
CA LEU A 137 23.90 8.75 -13.71
C LEU A 137 23.67 10.26 -13.66
N LEU A 138 22.83 10.72 -12.74
CA LEU A 138 22.53 12.14 -12.55
C LEU A 138 23.64 12.91 -11.79
N GLY A 139 24.73 12.23 -11.40
CA GLY A 139 25.81 12.83 -10.60
C GLY A 139 25.39 13.19 -9.17
N ALA A 140 24.18 12.78 -8.76
CA ALA A 140 23.63 12.94 -7.43
C ALA A 140 24.09 11.81 -6.50
N GLY A 141 25.39 11.50 -6.50
CA GLY A 141 25.96 10.58 -5.52
C GLY A 141 25.86 11.16 -4.10
N PRO A 142 25.86 10.32 -3.05
CA PRO A 142 25.84 10.79 -1.66
C PRO A 142 27.00 11.78 -1.48
N GLY A 143 26.65 13.00 -1.10
CA GLY A 143 27.53 14.15 -1.13
C GLY A 143 28.93 13.84 -0.59
N ARG A 144 29.95 14.21 -1.37
CA ARG A 144 31.28 14.45 -0.80
C ARG A 144 31.10 15.45 0.33
N SER A 145 31.44 15.06 1.57
CA SER A 145 31.57 15.99 2.68
C SER A 145 32.48 17.15 2.24
N PRO A 146 32.07 18.42 2.37
CA PRO A 146 32.99 19.53 2.22
C PRO A 146 34.04 19.41 3.33
N LYS A 147 35.32 19.37 2.94
CA LYS A 147 36.44 19.55 3.86
C LYS A 147 36.53 21.00 4.31
#